data_AF-A0A6D2JD31-F1
#
_entry.id   AF-A0A6D2JD31-F1
#
_cell.length_a   1.000
_cell.length_b   1.000
_cell.length_c   1.000
_cell.angle_alpha   90.00
_cell.angle_beta   90.00
_cell.angle_gamma   90.00
#
_symmetry.space_group_name_H-M   'P 1'
#
loop_
_entity.id
_entity.type
_entity.pdbx_description
1 polymer ?
#
loop_
_entity_poly.entity_id
_entity_poly.type
_entity_poly.pdbx_seq_one_letter_code
_entity_poly.pdbx_strand_id
1 'polypeptide(L)'
;MRTNGNQTVPPPAPANFIRPGKRPLSSMTPTIVLQDGKVKAAVGASGGVNIIAGTIEVYFFLKMDPLSAVLAPRIYHQLIPNVVSYENWTTVFNDHFEITKETRVVLEKKAHVLMPIVGGTISQFVVQESGMSELVAVSDPRKGGTPSGY
;
A
#
# COMPACT_ATOMS: atom_id res chain seq x y z
N MET A 1 -23.62 24.63 9.02
CA MET A 1 -24.38 23.77 8.09
C MET A 1 -24.02 22.32 8.39
N ARG A 2 -24.87 21.57 9.08
CA ARG A 2 -24.68 20.14 9.32
C ARG A 2 -25.17 19.41 8.07
N THR A 3 -24.27 18.88 7.25
CA THR A 3 -24.66 17.95 6.20
C THR A 3 -24.96 16.61 6.86
N ASN A 4 -26.08 15.98 6.49
CA ASN A 4 -26.38 14.58 6.81
C ASN A 4 -25.33 13.71 6.10
N GLY A 5 -24.14 13.61 6.69
CA GLY A 5 -23.00 12.90 6.12
C GLY A 5 -23.24 11.41 6.14
N ASN A 6 -23.16 10.77 4.97
CA ASN A 6 -23.07 9.33 4.84
C ASN A 6 -21.92 8.83 5.74
N GLN A 7 -22.21 7.95 6.72
CA GLN A 7 -21.21 7.48 7.71
C GLN A 7 -20.04 6.69 7.08
N THR A 8 -20.08 6.49 5.78
CA THR A 8 -19.08 5.80 4.97
C THR A 8 -18.01 6.73 4.38
N VAL A 9 -18.14 8.06 4.54
CA VAL A 9 -17.16 9.03 4.02
C VAL A 9 -16.68 9.91 5.16
N PRO A 10 -15.35 10.06 5.35
CA PRO A 10 -14.83 10.95 6.39
C PRO A 10 -15.27 12.40 6.15
N PRO A 11 -15.59 13.17 7.20
CA PRO A 11 -15.96 14.57 7.04
C PRO A 11 -14.78 15.37 6.46
N PRO A 12 -15.05 16.45 5.70
CA PRO A 12 -13.99 17.32 5.20
C PRO A 12 -13.10 17.82 6.34
N ALA A 13 -11.79 17.61 6.22
CA ALA A 13 -10.83 18.10 7.21
C ALA A 13 -10.63 19.62 7.06
N PRO A 14 -10.92 20.45 8.07
CA PRO A 14 -10.74 21.91 7.99
C PRO A 14 -9.32 22.31 7.60
N ALA A 15 -8.32 21.57 8.08
CA ALA A 15 -6.92 21.75 7.71
C ALA A 15 -6.66 21.57 6.21
N ASN A 16 -7.51 20.80 5.49
CA ASN A 16 -7.42 20.56 4.05
C ASN A 16 -8.41 21.41 3.20
N PHE A 17 -9.11 22.39 3.75
CA PHE A 17 -10.00 23.26 2.96
C PHE A 17 -9.27 24.07 1.88
N ILE A 18 -9.93 24.25 0.74
CA ILE A 18 -9.40 24.95 -0.44
C ILE A 18 -9.11 26.42 -0.09
N ARG A 19 -7.92 26.90 -0.47
CA ARG A 19 -7.51 28.31 -0.37
C ARG A 19 -6.57 28.64 -1.53
N PRO A 20 -6.59 29.88 -2.07
CA PRO A 20 -5.64 30.30 -3.11
C PRO A 20 -4.19 30.07 -2.68
N GLY A 21 -3.37 29.54 -3.59
CA GLY A 21 -1.95 29.24 -3.34
C GLY A 21 -1.67 28.09 -2.37
N LYS A 22 -2.69 27.47 -1.77
CA LYS A 22 -2.52 26.34 -0.86
C LYS A 22 -2.26 25.06 -1.62
N ARG A 23 -1.24 24.30 -1.21
CA ARG A 23 -1.00 22.94 -1.69
C ARG A 23 -2.01 21.97 -1.05
N PRO A 24 -2.73 21.15 -1.84
CA PRO A 24 -3.64 20.16 -1.29
C PRO A 24 -2.89 19.06 -0.53
N LEU A 25 -3.54 18.47 0.46
CA LEU A 25 -3.02 17.26 1.12
C LEU A 25 -2.82 16.15 0.10
N SER A 26 -1.71 15.42 0.23
CA SER A 26 -1.38 14.25 -0.56
C SER A 26 -1.07 13.08 0.36
N SER A 27 -1.50 11.88 -0.04
CA SER A 27 -1.13 10.62 0.60
C SER A 27 0.10 9.97 -0.02
N MET A 28 0.77 10.65 -0.98
CA MET A 28 2.00 10.13 -1.59
C MET A 28 3.08 9.95 -0.53
N THR A 29 3.69 8.77 -0.51
CA THR A 29 4.72 8.38 0.47
C THR A 29 5.99 7.86 -0.24
N PRO A 30 6.66 8.66 -1.09
CA PRO A 30 7.96 8.27 -1.62
C PRO A 30 8.96 8.15 -0.47
N THR A 31 9.55 6.97 -0.30
CA THR A 31 10.34 6.63 0.90
C THR A 31 11.71 6.10 0.51
N ILE A 32 12.76 6.67 1.10
CA ILE A 32 14.14 6.16 1.02
C ILE A 32 14.52 5.64 2.40
N VAL A 33 14.99 4.40 2.45
CA VAL A 33 15.44 3.73 3.67
C VAL A 33 16.95 3.81 3.73
N LEU A 34 17.47 4.26 4.87
CA LEU A 34 18.90 4.32 5.13
C LEU A 34 19.30 3.21 6.12
N GLN A 35 20.45 2.60 5.89
CA GLN A 35 21.13 1.71 6.83
C GLN A 35 22.57 2.22 6.97
N ASP A 36 22.99 2.52 8.20
CA ASP A 36 24.32 3.05 8.51
C ASP A 36 24.71 4.28 7.67
N GLY A 37 23.75 5.18 7.46
CA GLY A 37 23.92 6.41 6.68
C GLY A 37 23.99 6.21 5.16
N LYS A 38 23.84 4.98 4.66
CA LYS A 38 23.83 4.65 3.23
C LYS A 38 22.42 4.27 2.78
N VAL A 39 22.09 4.56 1.52
CA VAL A 39 20.81 4.13 0.94
C VAL A 39 20.77 2.61 0.89
N LYS A 40 19.75 2.04 1.53
CA LYS A 40 19.47 0.60 1.53
C LYS A 40 18.35 0.24 0.57
N ALA A 41 17.33 1.08 0.50
CA ALA A 41 16.14 0.83 -0.31
C ALA A 41 15.42 2.13 -0.69
N ALA A 42 14.63 2.05 -1.76
CA ALA A 42 13.65 3.04 -2.15
C ALA A 42 12.32 2.34 -2.44
N VAL A 43 11.22 2.86 -1.87
CA VAL A 43 9.88 2.29 -2.02
C VAL A 43 8.85 3.40 -2.15
N GLY A 44 7.84 3.16 -2.95
CA GLY A 44 6.67 4.01 -3.05
C GLY A 44 5.51 3.28 -3.70
N ALA A 45 4.32 3.83 -3.55
CA ALA A 45 3.11 3.27 -4.12
C ALA A 45 2.22 4.34 -4.78
N SER A 46 1.32 3.87 -5.66
CA SER A 46 0.16 4.61 -6.14
C SER A 46 -1.12 3.95 -5.64
N GLY A 47 -2.24 4.68 -5.59
CA GLY A 47 -3.52 4.15 -5.07
C GLY A 47 -4.30 5.10 -4.14
N GLY A 48 -4.15 6.41 -4.33
CA GLY A 48 -4.88 7.42 -3.55
C GLY A 48 -4.56 7.37 -2.05
N VAL A 49 -5.60 7.38 -1.22
CA VAL A 49 -5.47 7.35 0.24
C VAL A 49 -4.78 6.09 0.78
N ASN A 50 -4.81 4.99 0.02
CA ASN A 50 -4.18 3.73 0.41
C ASN A 50 -2.66 3.71 0.19
N ILE A 51 -2.07 4.73 -0.45
CA ILE A 51 -0.61 4.77 -0.74
C ILE A 51 0.22 4.61 0.54
N ILE A 52 -0.22 5.18 1.65
CA ILE A 52 0.47 5.08 2.94
C ILE A 52 0.57 3.61 3.38
N ALA A 53 -0.56 2.89 3.36
CA ALA A 53 -0.63 1.47 3.72
C ALA A 53 0.17 0.59 2.74
N GLY A 54 0.00 0.81 1.42
CA GLY A 54 0.74 0.03 0.43
C GLY A 54 2.26 0.21 0.51
N THR A 55 2.73 1.42 0.85
CA THR A 55 4.16 1.69 1.04
C THR A 55 4.68 1.02 2.31
N ILE A 56 3.96 1.12 3.42
CA ILE A 56 4.43 0.60 4.71
C ILE A 56 4.38 -0.93 4.77
N GLU A 57 3.42 -1.58 4.11
CA GLU A 57 3.36 -3.05 4.06
C GLU A 57 4.54 -3.63 3.30
N VAL A 58 4.88 -3.08 2.12
CA VAL A 58 6.10 -3.49 1.39
C VAL A 58 7.35 -3.23 2.21
N TYR A 59 7.41 -2.12 2.94
CA TYR A 59 8.53 -1.82 3.85
C TYR A 59 8.63 -2.82 5.02
N PHE A 60 7.54 -3.20 5.67
CA PHE A 60 7.62 -4.15 6.79
C PHE A 60 8.03 -5.55 6.36
N PHE A 61 7.69 -5.92 5.11
CA PHE A 61 8.14 -7.17 4.51
C PHE A 61 9.58 -7.11 3.97
N LEU A 62 10.35 -6.04 4.22
CA LEU A 62 11.79 -5.97 3.88
C LEU A 62 12.65 -7.07 4.53
N LYS A 63 12.14 -7.75 5.57
CA LYS A 63 12.81 -8.91 6.17
C LYS A 63 12.64 -10.20 5.34
N MET A 64 11.77 -10.17 4.33
CA MET A 64 11.54 -11.23 3.35
C MET A 64 12.34 -10.95 2.09
N ASP A 65 12.30 -11.87 1.12
CA ASP A 65 12.82 -11.60 -0.20
C ASP A 65 12.06 -10.43 -0.87
N PRO A 66 12.73 -9.60 -1.70
CA PRO A 66 12.13 -8.40 -2.27
C PRO A 66 10.87 -8.65 -3.12
N LEU A 67 10.83 -9.79 -3.82
CA LEU A 67 9.71 -10.16 -4.67
C LEU A 67 8.49 -10.48 -3.81
N SER A 68 8.63 -11.37 -2.81
CA SER A 68 7.54 -11.70 -1.89
C SER A 68 7.01 -10.49 -1.15
N ALA A 69 7.86 -9.52 -0.78
CA ALA A 69 7.41 -8.28 -0.14
C ALA A 69 6.42 -7.49 -1.01
N VAL A 70 6.63 -7.46 -2.33
CA VAL A 70 5.73 -6.79 -3.28
C VAL A 70 4.51 -7.67 -3.61
N LEU A 71 4.68 -8.99 -3.72
CA LEU A 71 3.61 -9.94 -4.06
C LEU A 71 2.66 -10.23 -2.90
N ALA A 72 3.08 -10.01 -1.65
CA ALA A 72 2.23 -10.21 -0.49
C ALA A 72 0.86 -9.53 -0.67
N PRO A 73 -0.27 -10.22 -0.45
CA PRO A 73 -1.59 -9.60 -0.48
C PRO A 73 -1.71 -8.56 0.63
N ARG A 74 -2.40 -7.45 0.34
CA ARG A 74 -2.43 -6.26 1.21
C ARG A 74 -3.76 -6.04 1.90
N ILE A 75 -3.71 -5.33 3.02
CA ILE A 75 -4.88 -4.86 3.77
C ILE A 75 -4.90 -3.34 3.84
N TYR A 76 -6.07 -2.75 4.07
CA TYR A 76 -6.24 -1.31 4.14
C TYR A 76 -7.28 -0.95 5.21
N HIS A 77 -7.01 0.09 5.98
CA HIS A 77 -7.98 0.64 6.92
C HIS A 77 -7.83 2.16 7.00
N GLN A 78 -8.92 2.90 6.84
CA GLN A 78 -8.92 4.37 6.78
C GLN A 78 -9.59 5.03 7.98
N LEU A 79 -9.82 4.26 9.05
CA LEU A 79 -10.63 4.62 10.23
C LEU A 79 -12.12 4.76 9.91
N ILE A 80 -12.48 5.51 8.87
CA ILE A 80 -13.85 5.72 8.40
C ILE A 80 -13.94 5.29 6.92
N PRO A 81 -14.82 4.35 6.56
CA PRO A 81 -15.64 3.53 7.46
C PRO A 81 -14.75 2.58 8.29
N ASN A 82 -15.28 2.08 9.41
CA ASN A 82 -14.59 1.10 10.28
C ASN A 82 -14.62 -0.30 9.65
N VAL A 83 -13.91 -0.45 8.53
CA VAL A 83 -13.87 -1.64 7.69
C VAL A 83 -12.42 -1.88 7.28
N VAL A 84 -11.97 -3.12 7.47
CA VAL A 84 -10.70 -3.60 6.92
C VAL A 84 -10.97 -4.04 5.49
N SER A 85 -10.49 -3.25 4.54
CA SER A 85 -10.49 -3.65 3.14
C SER A 85 -9.30 -4.58 2.91
N TYR A 86 -9.45 -5.59 2.07
CA TYR A 86 -8.38 -6.53 1.78
C TYR A 86 -8.39 -6.94 0.31
N GLU A 87 -7.21 -7.20 -0.24
CA GLU A 87 -7.11 -7.65 -1.62
C GLU A 87 -7.80 -9.01 -1.81
N ASN A 88 -8.68 -9.05 -2.79
CA ASN A 88 -9.22 -10.25 -3.41
C ASN A 88 -9.30 -9.94 -4.91
N TRP A 89 -8.14 -9.94 -5.54
CA TRP A 89 -7.94 -9.30 -6.83
C TRP A 89 -7.26 -10.24 -7.82
N THR A 90 -7.96 -10.54 -8.91
CA THR A 90 -7.38 -11.15 -10.11
C THR A 90 -6.98 -10.07 -11.11
N THR A 91 -5.72 -10.05 -11.52
CA THR A 91 -5.18 -9.07 -12.47
C THR A 91 -5.60 -9.40 -13.90
N VAL A 92 -5.38 -8.47 -14.83
CA VAL A 92 -5.60 -8.71 -16.27
C VAL A 92 -4.65 -9.78 -16.86
N PHE A 93 -3.63 -10.18 -16.11
CA PHE A 93 -2.66 -11.21 -16.47
C PHE A 93 -2.96 -12.57 -15.81
N ASN A 94 -4.13 -12.72 -15.17
CA ASN A 94 -4.59 -13.90 -14.43
C ASN A 94 -3.82 -14.23 -13.14
N ASP A 95 -3.01 -13.30 -12.61
CA ASP A 95 -2.46 -13.44 -11.26
C ASP A 95 -3.55 -13.16 -10.22
N HIS A 96 -3.59 -13.94 -9.14
CA HIS A 96 -4.59 -13.76 -8.08
C HIS A 96 -3.92 -13.43 -6.74
N PHE A 97 -4.31 -12.30 -6.16
CA PHE A 97 -3.84 -11.81 -4.87
C PHE A 97 -5.00 -11.79 -3.88
N GLU A 98 -4.93 -12.65 -2.87
CA GLU A 98 -5.96 -12.74 -1.83
C GLU A 98 -5.36 -12.93 -0.44
N ILE A 99 -5.88 -12.19 0.54
CA ILE A 99 -5.63 -12.52 1.95
C ILE A 99 -6.24 -13.89 2.27
N THR A 100 -5.43 -14.78 2.83
CA THR A 100 -5.81 -16.17 3.10
C THR A 100 -7.08 -16.27 3.94
N LYS A 101 -7.89 -17.31 3.70
CA LYS A 101 -9.14 -17.55 4.43
C LYS A 101 -8.92 -17.64 5.93
N GLU A 102 -7.81 -18.26 6.34
CA GLU A 102 -7.43 -18.42 7.74
C GLU A 102 -7.22 -17.04 8.41
N THR A 103 -6.52 -16.13 7.74
CA THR A 103 -6.30 -14.77 8.22
C THR A 103 -7.62 -14.01 8.33
N ARG A 104 -8.50 -14.15 7.33
CA ARG A 104 -9.84 -13.52 7.34
C ARG A 104 -10.67 -13.99 8.53
N VAL A 105 -10.72 -15.30 8.79
CA VAL A 105 -11.43 -15.86 9.94
C VAL A 105 -10.86 -15.34 11.27
N VAL A 106 -9.54 -15.19 11.39
CA VAL A 106 -8.92 -14.63 12.60
C VAL A 106 -9.32 -13.16 12.81
N LEU A 107 -9.37 -12.36 11.75
CA LEU A 107 -9.79 -10.96 11.82
C LEU A 107 -11.28 -10.83 12.18
N GLU A 108 -12.13 -11.64 11.58
CA GLU A 108 -13.57 -11.68 11.89
C GLU A 108 -13.82 -12.09 13.34
N LYS A 109 -13.08 -13.09 13.87
CA LYS A 109 -13.12 -13.47 15.29
C LYS A 109 -12.71 -12.35 16.24
N LYS A 110 -11.87 -11.41 15.76
CA LYS A 110 -11.49 -10.18 16.47
C LYS A 110 -12.50 -9.04 16.25
N ALA A 111 -13.67 -9.33 15.69
CA ALA A 111 -14.76 -8.40 15.39
C ALA A 111 -14.42 -7.35 14.31
N HIS A 112 -13.42 -7.57 13.47
CA HIS A 112 -13.19 -6.73 12.30
C HIS A 112 -14.24 -7.01 11.22
N VAL A 113 -14.79 -5.95 10.64
CA VAL A 113 -15.63 -6.05 9.44
C VAL A 113 -14.71 -6.04 8.22
N LEU A 114 -14.81 -7.09 7.39
CA LEU A 114 -13.95 -7.26 6.22
C LEU A 114 -14.68 -6.90 4.93
N MET A 115 -13.96 -6.29 3.99
CA MET A 115 -14.47 -5.98 2.65
C MET A 115 -13.45 -6.36 1.58
N PRO A 116 -13.76 -7.29 0.66
CA PRO A 116 -12.87 -7.61 -0.45
C PRO A 116 -12.83 -6.44 -1.44
N ILE A 117 -11.66 -6.17 -2.01
CA ILE A 117 -11.47 -5.18 -3.07
C ILE A 117 -10.79 -5.81 -4.29
N VAL A 118 -11.25 -5.41 -5.49
CA VAL A 118 -10.75 -5.86 -6.81
C VAL A 118 -9.79 -4.85 -7.44
N GLY A 119 -8.99 -4.20 -6.60
CA GLY A 119 -8.04 -3.16 -6.97
C GLY A 119 -7.40 -2.58 -5.72
N GLY A 120 -6.13 -2.19 -5.80
CA GLY A 120 -5.37 -1.80 -4.62
C GLY A 120 -4.24 -0.84 -4.98
N THR A 121 -3.21 -0.81 -4.14
CA THR A 121 -2.01 -0.04 -4.43
C THR A 121 -1.13 -0.74 -5.46
N ILE A 122 -0.34 0.03 -6.19
CA ILE A 122 0.73 -0.48 -7.06
C ILE A 122 2.04 0.06 -6.53
N SER A 123 2.93 -0.84 -6.11
CA SER A 123 4.22 -0.47 -5.52
C SER A 123 5.36 -0.59 -6.52
N GLN A 124 6.41 0.21 -6.33
CA GLN A 124 7.70 0.02 -6.96
C GLN A 124 8.74 -0.01 -5.85
N PHE A 125 9.67 -0.96 -5.96
CA PHE A 125 10.60 -1.24 -4.88
C PHE A 125 11.98 -1.54 -5.44
N VAL A 126 13.00 -0.88 -4.88
CA VAL A 126 14.41 -1.15 -5.18
C VAL A 126 15.15 -1.29 -3.86
N VAL A 127 15.99 -2.31 -3.75
CA VAL A 127 16.79 -2.58 -2.54
C VAL A 127 18.17 -3.08 -2.92
N GLN A 128 19.14 -2.66 -2.13
CA GLN A 128 20.50 -3.20 -2.18
C GLN A 128 20.57 -4.39 -1.23
N GLU A 129 20.90 -5.59 -1.72
CA GLU A 129 21.05 -6.76 -0.84
C GLU A 129 22.34 -6.66 0.00
N SER A 130 22.34 -7.25 1.19
CA SER A 130 23.51 -7.18 2.07
C SER A 130 24.60 -8.12 1.58
N GLY A 131 25.81 -7.59 1.37
CA GLY A 131 26.99 -8.36 0.96
C GLY A 131 27.30 -8.32 -0.53
N MET A 132 26.35 -7.88 -1.36
CA MET A 132 26.54 -7.67 -2.79
C MET A 132 26.27 -6.20 -3.13
N SER A 133 27.06 -5.61 -4.03
CA SER A 133 26.77 -4.29 -4.60
C SER A 133 25.59 -4.32 -5.59
N GLU A 134 24.77 -5.38 -5.53
CA GLU A 134 23.68 -5.64 -6.47
C GLU A 134 22.40 -4.98 -6.01
N LEU A 135 21.69 -4.42 -6.98
CA LEU A 135 20.36 -3.83 -6.80
C LEU A 135 19.32 -4.83 -7.27
N VAL A 136 18.37 -5.13 -6.40
CA VAL A 136 17.16 -5.86 -6.74
C VAL A 136 16.03 -4.86 -6.87
N ALA A 137 15.43 -4.80 -8.06
CA ALA A 137 14.28 -3.98 -8.35
C ALA A 137 13.08 -4.88 -8.63
N VAL A 138 11.91 -4.49 -8.11
CA VAL A 138 10.66 -5.21 -8.27
C VAL A 138 9.56 -4.22 -8.64
N SER A 139 8.95 -4.48 -9.80
CA SER A 139 7.70 -3.82 -10.19
C SER A 139 6.52 -4.68 -9.76
N ASP A 140 5.50 -4.04 -9.20
CA ASP A 140 4.29 -4.74 -8.78
C ASP A 140 3.51 -5.29 -9.99
N PRO A 141 3.37 -6.62 -10.12
CA PRO A 141 2.76 -7.24 -11.30
C PRO A 141 1.26 -6.96 -11.39
N ARG A 142 0.64 -6.46 -10.32
CA ARG A 142 -0.75 -5.98 -10.32
C ARG A 142 -1.06 -4.99 -11.46
N LYS A 143 -0.05 -4.31 -12.00
CA LYS A 143 -0.17 -3.41 -13.17
C LYS A 143 0.71 -3.80 -14.37
N GLY A 144 1.43 -4.93 -14.32
CA GLY A 144 2.22 -5.45 -15.44
C GLY A 144 3.47 -4.63 -15.79
N GLY A 145 4.01 -3.85 -14.86
CA GLY A 145 5.29 -3.15 -15.06
C GLY A 145 6.48 -4.08 -14.90
N THR A 146 7.63 -3.70 -15.45
CA THR A 146 8.89 -4.41 -15.26
C THR A 146 10.02 -3.44 -14.89
N PRO A 147 10.92 -3.84 -13.98
CA PRO A 147 12.14 -3.08 -13.71
C PRO A 147 13.20 -3.35 -14.79
N SER A 148 14.10 -2.41 -15.00
CA SER A 148 15.26 -2.54 -15.90
C SER A 148 16.45 -1.74 -15.36
N GLY A 149 17.66 -2.24 -15.58
CA GLY A 149 18.92 -1.66 -15.09
C GLY A 149 20.11 -2.12 -15.94
N TYR A 150 21.27 -1.50 -15.71
CA TYR A 150 22.55 -1.79 -16.37
C TYR A 150 23.71 -1.75 -15.37
#